data_AF-A0A7K5FA73-F1
#
_entry.id   AF-A0A7K5FA73-F1
#
_cell.length_a   1.000
_cell.length_b   1.000
_cell.length_c   1.000
_cell.angle_alpha   90.00
_cell.angle_beta   90.00
_cell.angle_gamma   90.00
#
_symmetry.space_group_name_H-M   'P 1'
#
loop_
_entity.id
_entity.type
_entity.pdbx_description
1 polymer ?
#
loop_
_entity_poly.entity_id
_entity_poly.type
_entity_poly.pdbx_seq_one_letter_code
_entity_poly.pdbx_strand_id
1 'polypeptide(L)'
;VLLAIGRDACTRKIGLDKVGVIINEKTGKIPVNDKEQTNVPYIYAIGDILQDKLELTPVAIQAGRLLVRRLYAGATTKCDYVNVPTTVFTPLEYGACGYSEEAAVEKFGEENIEVYHSHFWPLEWTVPSRDNNKCYAKIICNIQDNERVIGFHVLGPNAGEVTQGFAAAMKCGITKEQLDSTIGIHPVCAEV
;
A
#
# COMPACT_ATOMS: atom_id res chain seq x y z
N VAL A 1 -15.47 6.15 -26.40
CA VAL A 1 -14.06 6.41 -26.05
C VAL A 1 -14.00 6.66 -24.55
N LEU A 2 -13.17 5.91 -23.81
CA LEU A 2 -12.96 6.07 -22.37
C LEU A 2 -11.52 6.52 -22.14
N LEU A 3 -11.31 7.55 -21.31
CA LEU A 3 -9.99 8.11 -21.01
C LEU A 3 -9.67 7.93 -19.52
N ALA A 4 -8.53 7.31 -19.23
CA ALA A 4 -8.04 7.04 -17.87
C ALA A 4 -6.55 7.43 -17.76
N ILE A 5 -6.26 8.73 -17.90
CA ILE A 5 -4.89 9.28 -18.03
C ILE A 5 -4.37 9.94 -16.74
N GLY A 6 -5.00 9.65 -15.60
CA GLY A 6 -4.69 10.25 -14.30
C GLY A 6 -5.77 11.22 -13.81
N ARG A 7 -5.51 11.83 -12.66
CA ARG A 7 -6.41 12.76 -11.95
C ARG A 7 -5.61 13.97 -11.47
N ASP A 8 -6.22 15.14 -11.58
CA ASP A 8 -5.67 16.39 -11.04
C ASP A 8 -6.19 16.68 -9.63
N ALA A 9 -5.40 17.38 -8.83
CA ALA A 9 -5.81 17.84 -7.51
C ALA A 9 -6.82 19.00 -7.59
N CYS A 10 -7.91 18.93 -6.82
CA CYS A 10 -8.95 19.96 -6.77
C CYS A 10 -8.60 21.15 -5.84
N THR A 11 -7.44 21.78 -6.02
CA THR A 11 -6.89 22.78 -5.08
C THR A 11 -6.89 24.22 -5.62
N ARG A 12 -6.85 24.41 -6.93
CA ARG A 12 -6.68 25.74 -7.55
C ARG A 12 -7.92 26.65 -7.46
N LYS A 13 -9.10 26.10 -7.19
CA LYS A 13 -10.39 26.82 -7.23
C LYS A 13 -11.09 26.93 -5.88
N ILE A 14 -10.38 26.66 -4.78
CA ILE A 14 -10.94 26.69 -3.41
C ILE A 14 -10.37 27.85 -2.55
N GLY A 15 -9.62 28.78 -3.15
CA GLY A 15 -9.13 29.99 -2.48
C GLY A 15 -7.90 29.80 -1.57
N LEU A 16 -7.09 28.76 -1.82
CA LEU A 16 -5.86 28.49 -1.05
C LEU A 16 -4.85 29.64 -1.12
N ASP A 17 -4.78 30.31 -2.26
CA ASP A 17 -3.96 31.51 -2.50
C ASP A 17 -4.31 32.66 -1.55
N LYS A 18 -5.61 32.86 -1.28
CA LYS A 18 -6.10 33.95 -0.41
C LYS A 18 -5.75 33.74 1.05
N VAL A 19 -5.53 32.49 1.46
CA VAL A 19 -5.16 32.13 2.84
C VAL A 19 -3.68 31.77 2.98
N GLY A 20 -2.91 31.88 1.89
CA GLY A 20 -1.46 31.65 1.89
C GLY A 20 -1.04 30.18 1.96
N VAL A 21 -1.91 29.23 1.62
CA VAL A 21 -1.53 27.81 1.53
C VAL A 21 -0.75 27.57 0.24
N ILE A 22 0.45 27.02 0.37
CA ILE A 22 1.33 26.69 -0.75
C ILE A 22 0.84 25.39 -1.40
N ILE A 23 0.80 25.38 -2.74
CA ILE A 23 0.62 24.17 -3.55
C ILE A 23 1.83 23.95 -4.43
N ASN A 24 2.08 22.69 -4.79
CA ASN A 24 3.04 22.35 -5.83
C ASN A 24 2.50 22.79 -7.19
N GLU A 25 3.18 23.71 -7.87
CA GLU A 25 2.68 24.26 -9.13
C GLU A 25 2.57 23.25 -10.27
N LYS A 26 3.39 22.18 -10.25
CA LYS A 26 3.35 21.14 -11.27
C LYS A 26 2.18 20.18 -11.05
N THR A 27 1.97 19.73 -9.82
CA THR A 27 0.98 18.68 -9.50
C THR A 27 -0.34 19.21 -8.95
N GLY A 28 -0.38 20.47 -8.52
CA GLY A 28 -1.48 21.06 -7.76
C GLY A 28 -1.65 20.49 -6.35
N LYS A 29 -0.79 19.58 -5.89
CA LYS A 29 -0.90 18.94 -4.56
C LYS A 29 -0.38 19.85 -3.45
N ILE A 30 -0.84 19.62 -2.23
CA ILE A 30 -0.46 20.36 -1.03
C ILE A 30 0.67 19.61 -0.31
N PRO A 31 1.87 20.19 -0.18
CA PRO A 31 2.90 19.67 0.72
C PRO A 31 2.47 19.86 2.17
N VAL A 32 2.60 18.82 2.97
CA VAL A 32 2.28 18.82 4.41
C VAL A 32 3.41 18.19 5.21
N ASN A 33 3.47 18.51 6.50
CA ASN A 33 4.32 17.76 7.43
C ASN A 33 3.72 16.39 7.78
N ASP A 34 4.39 15.66 8.66
CA ASP A 34 3.99 14.32 9.12
C ASP A 34 2.74 14.29 10.03
N LYS A 35 2.08 15.42 10.22
CA LYS A 35 0.83 15.58 10.97
C LYS A 35 -0.31 16.14 10.11
N GLU A 36 -0.18 16.07 8.78
CA GLU A 36 -1.15 16.59 7.81
C GLU A 36 -1.32 18.12 7.84
N GLN A 37 -0.39 18.85 8.47
CA GLN A 37 -0.42 20.30 8.58
C GLN A 37 0.24 20.95 7.36
N THR A 38 -0.42 21.95 6.79
CA THR A 38 0.13 22.76 5.70
C THR A 38 1.18 23.76 6.22
N ASN A 39 1.69 24.63 5.34
CA ASN A 39 2.54 25.76 5.76
C ASN A 39 1.80 26.79 6.64
N VAL A 40 0.45 26.78 6.64
CA VAL A 40 -0.37 27.64 7.49
C VAL A 40 -0.76 26.84 8.75
N PRO A 41 -0.35 27.25 9.98
CA PRO A 41 -0.43 26.39 11.16
C PRO A 41 -1.82 25.86 11.55
N TYR A 42 -2.89 26.54 11.16
CA TYR A 42 -4.26 26.17 11.48
C TYR A 42 -5.01 25.54 10.29
N ILE A 43 -4.33 25.29 9.16
CA ILE A 43 -4.89 24.63 7.99
C ILE A 43 -4.22 23.27 7.80
N TYR A 44 -5.05 22.26 7.64
CA TYR A 44 -4.65 20.87 7.45
C TYR A 44 -5.23 20.35 6.13
N ALA A 45 -4.56 19.37 5.52
CA ALA A 45 -4.99 18.72 4.29
C ALA A 45 -4.88 17.20 4.44
N ILE A 46 -5.83 16.46 3.87
CA ILE A 46 -5.85 14.99 3.92
C ILE A 46 -6.34 14.42 2.58
N GLY A 47 -6.03 13.15 2.31
CA GLY A 47 -6.49 12.43 1.14
C GLY A 47 -5.77 12.84 -0.15
N ASP A 48 -6.44 12.68 -1.29
CA ASP A 48 -5.85 12.79 -2.63
C ASP A 48 -5.11 14.12 -2.88
N ILE A 49 -5.44 15.21 -2.18
CA ILE A 49 -4.78 16.50 -2.41
C ILE A 49 -3.35 16.57 -1.84
N LEU A 50 -2.91 15.58 -1.05
CA LEU A 50 -1.59 15.56 -0.46
C LEU A 50 -0.49 15.23 -1.46
N GLN A 51 0.65 15.90 -1.34
CA GLN A 51 1.84 15.57 -2.11
C GLN A 51 2.51 14.30 -1.56
N ASP A 52 2.96 13.42 -2.44
CA ASP A 52 3.76 12.22 -2.09
C ASP A 52 3.07 11.29 -1.07
N LYS A 53 1.73 11.19 -1.15
CA LYS A 53 0.90 10.26 -0.37
C LYS A 53 0.00 9.45 -1.30
N LEU A 54 -0.38 8.26 -0.86
CA LEU A 54 -1.24 7.37 -1.62
C LEU A 54 -2.68 7.90 -1.69
N GLU A 55 -3.24 7.90 -2.90
CA GLU A 55 -4.59 8.38 -3.21
C GLU A 55 -5.63 7.26 -3.05
N LEU A 56 -5.85 6.84 -1.80
CA LEU A 56 -6.70 5.71 -1.46
C LEU A 56 -7.72 6.08 -0.39
N THR A 57 -8.95 5.58 -0.56
CA THR A 57 -10.06 5.86 0.38
C THR A 57 -9.73 5.48 1.82
N PRO A 58 -9.18 4.28 2.14
CA PRO A 58 -8.84 3.93 3.52
C PRO A 58 -7.77 4.84 4.14
N VAL A 59 -6.82 5.32 3.33
CA VAL A 59 -5.77 6.25 3.75
C VAL A 59 -6.37 7.59 4.15
N ALA A 60 -7.25 8.16 3.32
CA ALA A 60 -7.92 9.41 3.61
C ALA A 60 -8.79 9.33 4.89
N ILE A 61 -9.53 8.23 5.06
CA ILE A 61 -10.34 7.98 6.25
C ILE A 61 -9.47 7.91 7.50
N GLN A 62 -8.38 7.15 7.47
CA GLN A 62 -7.51 6.97 8.62
C GLN A 62 -6.77 8.25 8.99
N ALA A 63 -6.25 8.99 7.99
CA ALA A 63 -5.62 10.29 8.19
C ALA A 63 -6.59 11.29 8.84
N GLY A 64 -7.82 11.39 8.34
CA GLY A 64 -8.85 12.26 8.93
C GLY A 64 -9.21 11.89 10.36
N ARG A 65 -9.45 10.60 10.64
CA ARG A 65 -9.76 10.11 12.01
C ARG A 65 -8.64 10.42 12.99
N LEU A 66 -7.38 10.16 12.61
CA LEU A 66 -6.24 10.40 13.48
C LEU A 66 -5.98 11.89 13.66
N LEU A 67 -6.13 12.70 12.61
CA LEU A 67 -6.00 14.16 12.68
C LEU A 67 -7.00 14.75 13.70
N VAL A 68 -8.29 14.41 13.59
CA VAL A 68 -9.32 14.91 14.53
C VAL A 68 -8.99 14.51 15.97
N ARG A 69 -8.51 13.29 16.21
CA ARG A 69 -8.09 12.84 17.55
C ARG A 69 -6.91 13.64 18.08
N ARG A 70 -5.94 14.00 17.23
CA ARG A 70 -4.81 14.83 17.65
C ARG A 70 -5.23 16.27 17.97
N LEU A 71 -6.13 16.84 17.17
CA LEU A 71 -6.60 18.22 17.36
C LEU A 71 -7.49 18.38 18.59
N TYR A 72 -8.35 17.40 18.87
CA TYR A 72 -9.46 17.59 19.82
C TYR A 72 -9.53 16.55 20.95
N ALA A 73 -8.71 15.49 20.92
CA ALA A 73 -8.75 14.43 21.93
C ALA A 73 -7.37 14.17 22.60
N GLY A 74 -6.39 15.07 22.41
CA GLY A 74 -5.06 14.94 23.01
C GLY A 74 -4.24 13.74 22.51
N ALA A 75 -4.66 13.10 21.41
CA ALA A 75 -3.92 11.97 20.86
C ALA A 75 -2.60 12.41 20.23
N THR A 76 -1.65 11.49 20.14
CA THR A 76 -0.34 11.71 19.51
C THR A 76 -0.12 10.88 18.25
N THR A 77 -0.97 9.87 18.01
CA THR A 77 -0.85 8.92 16.91
C THR A 77 -0.98 9.60 15.53
N LYS A 78 0.00 9.35 14.67
CA LYS A 78 0.05 9.83 13.28
C LYS A 78 -0.46 8.76 12.32
N CYS A 79 -0.91 9.17 11.15
CA CYS A 79 -1.19 8.22 10.08
C CYS A 79 0.12 7.63 9.58
N ASP A 80 0.19 6.30 9.51
CA ASP A 80 1.32 5.64 8.88
C ASP A 80 0.99 5.41 7.40
N TYR A 81 1.82 5.99 6.53
CA TYR A 81 1.68 5.91 5.08
C TYR A 81 2.65 4.87 4.47
N VAL A 82 3.43 4.18 5.31
CA VAL A 82 4.32 3.10 4.89
C VAL A 82 3.54 1.79 4.86
N ASN A 83 3.81 0.95 3.86
CA ASN A 83 3.20 -0.38 3.68
C ASN A 83 1.66 -0.36 3.68
N VAL A 84 1.06 0.63 3.03
CA VAL A 84 -0.39 0.62 2.79
C VAL A 84 -0.71 -0.44 1.74
N PRO A 85 -1.57 -1.43 2.03
CA PRO A 85 -1.94 -2.44 1.04
C PRO A 85 -2.80 -1.85 -0.07
N THR A 86 -2.64 -2.39 -1.27
CA THR A 86 -3.38 -2.02 -2.47
C THR A 86 -3.87 -3.25 -3.21
N THR A 87 -4.98 -3.09 -3.94
CA THR A 87 -5.49 -4.11 -4.85
C THR A 87 -5.98 -3.46 -6.13
N VAL A 88 -5.53 -3.98 -7.27
CA VAL A 88 -6.02 -3.62 -8.59
C VAL A 88 -7.03 -4.68 -9.03
N PHE A 89 -8.28 -4.27 -9.25
CA PHE A 89 -9.40 -5.15 -9.58
C PHE A 89 -9.53 -5.39 -11.09
N THR A 90 -8.47 -5.93 -11.68
CA THR A 90 -8.49 -6.49 -13.04
C THR A 90 -9.23 -7.84 -13.07
N PRO A 91 -9.54 -8.42 -14.25
CA PRO A 91 -10.19 -9.73 -14.35
C PRO A 91 -9.48 -10.86 -13.57
N LEU A 92 -8.16 -10.73 -13.42
CA LEU A 92 -7.38 -11.41 -12.39
C LEU A 92 -6.82 -10.33 -11.48
N GLU A 93 -7.16 -10.36 -10.20
CA GLU A 93 -6.82 -9.29 -9.26
C GLU A 93 -5.33 -9.32 -8.91
N TYR A 94 -4.79 -8.14 -8.62
CA TYR A 94 -3.41 -7.99 -8.16
C TYR A 94 -3.39 -7.26 -6.83
N GLY A 95 -2.96 -7.94 -5.77
CA GLY A 95 -2.76 -7.41 -4.44
C GLY A 95 -1.29 -7.16 -4.16
N ALA A 96 -0.98 -6.04 -3.49
CA ALA A 96 0.38 -5.69 -3.13
C ALA A 96 0.46 -4.90 -1.82
N CYS A 97 1.54 -5.11 -1.07
CA CYS A 97 1.87 -4.37 0.14
C CYS A 97 3.39 -4.20 0.25
N GLY A 98 3.86 -2.98 0.56
CA GLY A 98 5.28 -2.70 0.72
C GLY A 98 5.99 -2.28 -0.57
N TYR A 99 7.30 -2.55 -0.65
CA TYR A 99 8.12 -2.17 -1.80
C TYR A 99 7.86 -3.10 -2.99
N SER A 100 7.95 -2.55 -4.21
CA SER A 100 8.25 -3.38 -5.37
C SER A 100 9.70 -3.88 -5.31
N GLU A 101 10.01 -4.88 -6.13
CA GLU A 101 11.33 -5.53 -6.12
C GLU A 101 12.41 -4.54 -6.55
N GLU A 102 12.18 -3.81 -7.65
CA GLU A 102 13.06 -2.79 -8.17
C GLU A 102 13.28 -1.63 -7.17
N ALA A 103 12.22 -1.21 -6.45
CA ALA A 103 12.34 -0.18 -5.42
C ALA A 103 13.07 -0.69 -4.17
N ALA A 104 12.93 -1.97 -3.84
CA ALA A 104 13.68 -2.60 -2.76
C ALA A 104 15.16 -2.69 -3.11
N VAL A 105 15.50 -3.12 -4.33
CA VAL A 105 16.88 -3.15 -4.83
C VAL A 105 17.50 -1.75 -4.86
N GLU A 106 16.80 -0.75 -5.40
CA GLU A 106 17.29 0.64 -5.42
C GLU A 106 17.57 1.17 -4.00
N LYS A 107 16.72 0.80 -3.03
CA LYS A 107 16.80 1.32 -1.66
C LYS A 107 17.81 0.60 -0.78
N PHE A 108 17.92 -0.73 -0.92
CA PHE A 108 18.66 -1.57 0.01
C PHE A 108 19.88 -2.24 -0.62
N GLY A 109 20.06 -2.20 -1.94
CA GLY A 109 21.12 -2.91 -2.66
C GLY A 109 20.71 -4.33 -3.04
N GLU A 110 21.05 -4.77 -4.26
CA GLU A 110 20.67 -6.08 -4.81
C GLU A 110 21.15 -7.23 -3.92
N GLU A 111 22.35 -7.10 -3.32
CA GLU A 111 22.96 -8.09 -2.45
C GLU A 111 22.23 -8.29 -1.11
N ASN A 112 21.31 -7.38 -0.76
CA ASN A 112 20.56 -7.41 0.48
C ASN A 112 19.09 -7.82 0.28
N ILE A 113 18.71 -8.19 -0.95
CA ILE A 113 17.34 -8.58 -1.31
C ILE A 113 17.30 -10.06 -1.66
N GLU A 114 16.39 -10.78 -1.02
CA GLU A 114 16.04 -12.16 -1.38
C GLU A 114 14.56 -12.21 -1.79
N VAL A 115 14.25 -12.90 -2.89
CA VAL A 115 12.90 -12.97 -3.45
C VAL A 115 12.42 -14.40 -3.47
N TYR A 116 11.40 -14.69 -2.65
CA TYR A 116 10.73 -15.98 -2.66
C TYR A 116 9.45 -15.86 -3.49
N HIS A 117 9.23 -16.79 -4.40
CA HIS A 117 8.11 -16.72 -5.33
C HIS A 117 7.62 -18.08 -5.78
N SER A 118 6.34 -18.14 -6.15
CA SER A 118 5.71 -19.36 -6.63
C SER A 118 4.57 -19.06 -7.60
N HIS A 119 4.41 -19.92 -8.60
CA HIS A 119 3.16 -20.00 -9.35
C HIS A 119 2.18 -20.91 -8.60
N PHE A 120 0.90 -20.60 -8.67
CA PHE A 120 -0.12 -21.44 -8.07
C PHE A 120 -1.35 -21.60 -8.95
N TRP A 121 -2.10 -22.66 -8.69
CA TRP A 121 -3.34 -22.97 -9.38
C TRP A 121 -4.45 -23.11 -8.35
N PRO A 122 -5.39 -22.14 -8.27
CA PRO A 122 -6.53 -22.24 -7.37
C PRO A 122 -7.26 -23.57 -7.55
N LEU A 123 -7.64 -24.23 -6.45
CA LEU A 123 -8.32 -25.52 -6.54
C LEU A 123 -9.62 -25.41 -7.36
N GLU A 124 -10.34 -24.31 -7.20
CA GLU A 124 -11.58 -23.98 -7.93
C GLU A 124 -11.38 -23.88 -9.44
N TRP A 125 -10.14 -23.72 -9.92
CA TRP A 125 -9.80 -23.62 -11.34
C TRP A 125 -9.53 -24.95 -12.01
N THR A 126 -9.30 -26.01 -11.22
CA THR A 126 -8.95 -27.34 -11.73
C THR A 126 -10.10 -27.99 -12.49
N VAL A 127 -11.29 -28.11 -11.87
CA VAL A 127 -12.50 -28.67 -12.48
C VAL A 127 -12.95 -27.90 -13.73
N PRO A 128 -13.06 -26.56 -13.74
CA PRO A 128 -13.40 -25.82 -14.95
C PRO A 128 -12.25 -25.74 -15.96
N SER A 129 -11.10 -26.37 -15.69
CA SER A 129 -9.95 -26.44 -16.60
C SER A 129 -9.43 -25.08 -17.04
N ARG A 130 -9.32 -24.13 -16.10
CA ARG A 130 -8.64 -22.86 -16.34
C ARG A 130 -7.13 -23.08 -16.33
N ASP A 131 -6.40 -22.19 -17.03
CA ASP A 131 -4.94 -22.23 -17.11
C ASP A 131 -4.26 -22.33 -15.73
N ASN A 132 -3.32 -23.26 -15.59
CA ASN A 132 -2.64 -23.59 -14.34
C ASN A 132 -1.40 -22.73 -14.02
N ASN A 133 -0.95 -21.90 -14.96
CA ASN A 133 0.25 -21.04 -14.85
C ASN A 133 -0.10 -19.55 -14.99
N LYS A 134 -1.14 -19.10 -14.28
CA LYS A 134 -1.61 -17.70 -14.36
C LYS A 134 -1.56 -16.96 -13.03
N CYS A 135 -1.67 -17.66 -11.91
CA CYS A 135 -1.55 -17.03 -10.61
C CYS A 135 -0.10 -17.10 -10.12
N TYR A 136 0.32 -16.05 -9.43
CA TYR A 136 1.70 -15.86 -9.02
C TYR A 136 1.75 -15.10 -7.70
N ALA A 137 2.57 -15.56 -6.77
CA ALA A 137 2.85 -14.87 -5.52
C ALA A 137 4.35 -14.65 -5.39
N LYS A 138 4.74 -13.51 -4.80
CA LYS A 138 6.11 -13.29 -4.34
C LYS A 138 6.14 -12.47 -3.06
N ILE A 139 7.18 -12.72 -2.27
CA ILE A 139 7.60 -11.88 -1.16
C ILE A 139 9.03 -11.42 -1.39
N ILE A 140 9.32 -10.22 -0.91
CA ILE A 140 10.63 -9.58 -1.01
C ILE A 140 11.13 -9.41 0.42
N CYS A 141 12.27 -10.01 0.72
CA CYS A 141 12.87 -10.04 2.05
C CYS A 141 14.15 -9.20 2.07
N ASN A 142 14.38 -8.49 3.18
CA ASN A 142 15.65 -7.81 3.43
C ASN A 142 16.57 -8.73 4.25
N ILE A 143 17.66 -9.18 3.65
CA ILE A 143 18.61 -10.15 4.23
C ILE A 143 19.28 -9.57 5.49
N GLN A 144 19.67 -8.29 5.47
CA GLN A 144 20.33 -7.65 6.62
C GLN A 144 19.40 -7.42 7.80
N ASP A 145 18.09 -7.46 7.57
CA ASP A 145 17.05 -7.24 8.57
C ASP A 145 16.34 -8.55 8.92
N ASN A 146 17.13 -9.61 9.17
CA ASN A 146 16.66 -10.93 9.56
C ASN A 146 15.55 -11.50 8.63
N GLU A 147 15.75 -11.32 7.32
CA GLU A 147 14.78 -11.67 6.28
C GLU A 147 13.37 -11.09 6.55
N ARG A 148 13.29 -9.87 7.08
CA ARG A 148 12.02 -9.18 7.25
C ARG A 148 11.36 -9.01 5.88
N VAL A 149 10.07 -9.35 5.81
CA VAL A 149 9.26 -9.18 4.60
C VAL A 149 8.99 -7.69 4.41
N ILE A 150 9.54 -7.13 3.33
CA ILE A 150 9.42 -5.72 2.97
C ILE A 150 8.54 -5.48 1.74
N GLY A 151 8.21 -6.54 1.00
CA GLY A 151 7.24 -6.52 -0.10
C GLY A 151 6.46 -7.82 -0.17
N PHE A 152 5.17 -7.72 -0.49
CA PHE A 152 4.26 -8.84 -0.73
C PHE A 152 3.46 -8.53 -1.98
N HIS A 153 3.35 -9.51 -2.88
CA HIS A 153 2.67 -9.37 -4.17
C HIS A 153 1.93 -10.67 -4.51
N VAL A 154 0.66 -10.58 -4.88
CA VAL A 154 -0.14 -11.73 -5.31
C VAL A 154 -1.02 -11.36 -6.50
N LEU A 155 -0.91 -12.14 -7.57
CA LEU A 155 -1.79 -12.10 -8.74
C LEU A 155 -2.65 -13.37 -8.69
N GLY A 156 -3.96 -13.21 -8.46
CA GLY A 156 -4.85 -14.34 -8.22
C GLY A 156 -6.30 -13.92 -7.95
N PRO A 157 -7.23 -14.88 -7.80
CA PRO A 157 -8.57 -14.57 -7.33
C PRO A 157 -8.56 -14.07 -5.88
N ASN A 158 -9.44 -13.11 -5.55
CA ASN A 158 -9.58 -12.57 -4.20
C ASN A 158 -8.27 -12.00 -3.63
N ALA A 159 -7.43 -11.38 -4.46
CA ALA A 159 -6.10 -10.91 -4.08
C ALA A 159 -6.16 -9.85 -2.96
N GLY A 160 -7.23 -9.05 -2.92
CA GLY A 160 -7.45 -8.08 -1.84
C GLY A 160 -7.69 -8.73 -0.49
N GLU A 161 -8.47 -9.82 -0.45
CA GLU A 161 -8.74 -10.57 0.78
C GLU A 161 -7.47 -11.21 1.33
N VAL A 162 -6.63 -11.79 0.46
CA VAL A 162 -5.33 -12.34 0.84
C VAL A 162 -4.42 -11.24 1.39
N THR A 163 -4.25 -10.16 0.62
CA THR A 163 -3.27 -9.10 0.93
C THR A 163 -3.58 -8.38 2.25
N GLN A 164 -4.85 -8.25 2.63
CA GLN A 164 -5.27 -7.55 3.84
C GLN A 164 -4.69 -8.17 5.13
N GLY A 165 -4.66 -9.50 5.22
CA GLY A 165 -4.07 -10.21 6.37
C GLY A 165 -2.55 -10.06 6.41
N PHE A 166 -1.89 -10.24 5.27
CA PHE A 166 -0.43 -10.07 5.14
C PHE A 166 0.02 -8.64 5.47
N ALA A 167 -0.76 -7.62 5.12
CA ALA A 167 -0.45 -6.23 5.48
C ALA A 167 -0.38 -6.02 7.00
N ALA A 168 -1.26 -6.67 7.76
CA ALA A 168 -1.21 -6.62 9.22
C ALA A 168 0.04 -7.34 9.76
N ALA A 169 0.42 -8.47 9.19
CA ALA A 169 1.64 -9.18 9.56
C ALA A 169 2.92 -8.37 9.23
N MET A 170 2.98 -7.76 8.05
CA MET A 170 4.07 -6.86 7.65
C MET A 170 4.16 -5.63 8.56
N LYS A 171 3.01 -5.10 9.01
CA LYS A 171 2.97 -4.01 10.00
C LYS A 171 3.60 -4.42 11.34
N CYS A 172 3.47 -5.69 11.72
CA CYS A 172 4.11 -6.27 12.89
C CYS A 172 5.58 -6.68 12.66
N GLY A 173 6.10 -6.50 11.44
CA GLY A 173 7.49 -6.82 11.09
C GLY A 173 7.75 -8.31 10.82
N ILE A 174 6.78 -9.03 10.23
CA ILE A 174 6.92 -10.45 9.91
C ILE A 174 8.23 -10.76 9.16
N THR A 175 8.91 -11.82 9.57
CA THR A 175 10.09 -12.38 8.88
C THR A 175 9.74 -13.61 8.06
N LYS A 176 10.61 -14.00 7.13
CA LYS A 176 10.45 -15.24 6.36
C LYS A 176 10.28 -16.47 7.27
N GLU A 177 11.07 -16.58 8.33
CA GLU A 177 10.98 -17.67 9.32
C GLU A 177 9.60 -17.72 10.02
N GLN A 178 9.06 -16.55 10.40
CA GLN A 178 7.73 -16.47 11.01
C GLN A 178 6.63 -16.85 10.03
N LEU A 179 6.79 -16.48 8.75
CA LEU A 179 5.88 -16.92 7.70
C LEU A 179 5.93 -18.44 7.51
N ASP A 180 7.12 -19.03 7.42
CA ASP A 180 7.31 -20.48 7.22
C ASP A 180 6.81 -21.33 8.40
N SER A 181 6.92 -20.81 9.62
CA SER A 181 6.41 -21.48 10.82
C SER A 181 4.89 -21.37 10.98
N THR A 182 4.21 -20.57 10.13
CA THR A 182 2.75 -20.46 10.15
C THR A 182 2.11 -21.62 9.40
N ILE A 183 1.24 -22.38 10.07
CA ILE A 183 0.51 -23.49 9.45
C ILE A 183 -0.55 -22.95 8.47
N GLY A 184 -0.50 -23.43 7.23
CA GLY A 184 -1.47 -23.08 6.18
C GLY A 184 -2.88 -23.60 6.45
N ILE A 185 -3.87 -22.92 5.86
CA ILE A 185 -5.26 -23.38 5.80
C ILE A 185 -5.48 -24.05 4.45
N HIS A 186 -5.94 -25.29 4.43
CA HIS A 186 -6.11 -26.03 3.17
C HIS A 186 -7.58 -26.38 2.87
N PRO A 187 -8.09 -26.18 1.63
CA PRO A 187 -7.45 -25.55 0.48
C PRO A 187 -7.76 -24.04 0.38
N VAL A 188 -6.74 -23.17 0.28
CA VAL A 188 -6.92 -21.72 -0.01
C VAL A 188 -5.77 -21.17 -0.85
N CYS A 189 -6.00 -20.12 -1.65
CA CYS A 189 -4.92 -19.48 -2.42
C CYS A 189 -3.83 -18.84 -1.54
N ALA A 190 -4.18 -18.42 -0.32
CA ALA A 190 -3.28 -17.73 0.61
C ALA A 190 -2.27 -18.65 1.32
N GLU A 191 -2.37 -19.98 1.19
CA GLU A 191 -1.44 -20.93 1.81
C GLU A 191 -0.13 -21.10 1.03
N VAL A 192 -0.05 -20.52 -0.17
CA VAL A 192 1.06 -20.59 -1.13
C VAL A 192 2.22 -19.68 -0.74
#